data_AF-A0A6J2J8M9-F1
#
_entry.id   AF-A0A6J2J8M9-F1
#
_cell.length_a   1.000
_cell.length_b   1.000
_cell.length_c   1.000
_cell.angle_alpha   90.00
_cell.angle_beta   90.00
_cell.angle_gamma   90.00
#
_symmetry.space_group_name_H-M   'P 1'
#
loop_
_entity.id
_entity.type
_entity.pdbx_description
1 polymer ?
#
loop_
_entity_poly.entity_id
_entity_poly.type
_entity_poly.pdbx_seq_one_letter_code
_entity_poly.pdbx_strand_id
1 'polypeptide(L)'
;MRISFLFLISVTIITFDSVFAMTRAQVKKTMTIMKNQCMPKNGVTEDEVGKIEEGIFLENHNVMCYIACVYKTIQVVKNDRLDKDLISKQIDILYPQEIRESTKKAVGECISLQEKYDDWCEGIFRSTKCLYEKDPANFIFP
;
A
#
# COMPACT_ATOMS: atom_id res chain seq x y z
N MET A 1 -57.80 0.12 -17.55
CA MET A 1 -57.07 -0.65 -16.50
C MET A 1 -55.99 -1.45 -17.19
N ARG A 2 -54.76 -1.38 -16.68
CA ARG A 2 -53.52 -2.04 -17.16
C ARG A 2 -52.78 -1.26 -18.26
N ILE A 3 -51.45 -1.21 -18.13
CA ILE A 3 -50.49 -0.44 -18.93
C ILE A 3 -50.39 1.04 -18.51
N SER A 4 -50.03 1.30 -17.25
CA SER A 4 -49.25 2.52 -16.91
C SER A 4 -48.46 2.40 -15.60
N PHE A 5 -48.33 1.19 -15.04
CA PHE A 5 -47.62 0.96 -13.77
C PHE A 5 -46.27 0.25 -13.94
N LEU A 6 -45.91 -0.16 -15.16
CA LEU A 6 -44.64 -0.83 -15.44
C LEU A 6 -43.45 0.13 -15.62
N PHE A 7 -43.69 1.44 -15.68
CA PHE A 7 -42.65 2.47 -15.78
C PHE A 7 -42.21 3.06 -14.43
N LEU A 8 -42.82 2.63 -13.32
CA LEU A 8 -42.54 3.14 -11.97
C LEU A 8 -41.67 2.20 -11.12
N ILE A 9 -41.06 1.19 -11.75
CA ILE A 9 -39.93 0.48 -11.17
C ILE A 9 -38.67 0.96 -11.90
N SER A 10 -38.53 2.29 -12.00
CA SER A 10 -37.20 2.88 -12.05
C SER A 10 -36.55 2.50 -10.73
N VAL A 11 -35.82 1.40 -10.76
CA VAL A 11 -34.88 1.00 -9.73
C VAL A 11 -33.87 2.14 -9.62
N THR A 12 -34.20 3.15 -8.84
CA THR A 12 -33.24 4.05 -8.21
C THR A 12 -32.53 3.17 -7.18
N ILE A 13 -31.58 2.35 -7.66
CA ILE A 13 -30.44 1.97 -6.83
C ILE A 13 -29.78 3.30 -6.52
N ILE A 14 -30.18 3.88 -5.41
CA ILE A 14 -29.36 4.87 -4.71
C ILE A 14 -28.15 4.05 -4.30
N THR A 15 -27.10 4.06 -5.13
CA THR A 15 -25.76 3.66 -4.70
C THR A 15 -25.37 4.66 -3.63
N PHE A 16 -25.78 4.38 -2.38
CA PHE A 16 -25.05 4.90 -1.24
C PHE A 16 -23.68 4.24 -1.33
N ASP A 17 -22.77 4.88 -2.05
CA ASP A 17 -21.33 4.64 -1.97
C ASP A 17 -20.88 5.07 -0.58
N SER A 18 -21.30 4.30 0.42
CA SER A 18 -20.62 4.24 1.69
C SER A 18 -19.29 3.56 1.38
N VAL A 19 -18.29 4.39 1.08
CA VAL A 19 -16.89 3.95 1.01
C VAL A 19 -16.53 3.51 2.43
N PHE A 20 -16.87 2.26 2.76
CA PHE A 20 -16.42 1.63 3.98
C PHE A 20 -14.91 1.50 3.85
N ALA A 21 -14.17 2.30 4.63
CA ALA A 21 -12.73 2.13 4.76
C ALA A 21 -12.43 0.69 5.18
N MET A 22 -11.37 0.11 4.65
CA MET A 22 -11.02 -1.27 5.01
C MET A 22 -10.48 -1.29 6.44
N THR A 23 -10.75 -2.38 7.15
CA THR A 23 -10.09 -2.67 8.44
C THR A 23 -8.61 -2.99 8.24
N ARG A 24 -7.79 -2.81 9.28
CA ARG A 24 -6.35 -3.17 9.25
C ARG A 24 -6.11 -4.60 8.78
N ALA A 25 -6.96 -5.54 9.20
CA ALA A 25 -6.87 -6.95 8.78
C ALA A 25 -7.15 -7.13 7.28
N GLN A 26 -8.10 -6.39 6.71
CA GLN A 26 -8.39 -6.43 5.28
C GLN A 26 -7.28 -5.80 4.44
N VAL A 27 -6.66 -4.71 4.91
CA VAL A 27 -5.48 -4.12 4.26
C VAL A 27 -4.34 -5.14 4.23
N LYS A 28 -4.01 -5.74 5.38
CA LYS A 28 -2.96 -6.76 5.49
C LYS A 28 -3.23 -7.93 4.54
N LYS A 29 -4.46 -8.44 4.50
CA LYS A 29 -4.85 -9.52 3.58
C LYS A 29 -4.65 -9.15 2.10
N THR A 30 -4.97 -7.91 1.73
CA THR A 30 -4.76 -7.39 0.36
C THR A 30 -3.28 -7.35 0.02
N MET A 31 -2.47 -6.87 0.96
CA MET A 31 -1.02 -6.82 0.85
C MET A 31 -0.36 -8.21 0.78
N THR A 32 -0.89 -9.23 1.48
CA THR A 32 -0.40 -10.62 1.39
C THR A 32 -0.45 -11.18 -0.03
N ILE A 33 -1.41 -10.76 -0.86
CA ILE A 33 -1.47 -11.15 -2.28
C ILE A 33 -0.22 -10.65 -3.01
N MET A 34 0.19 -9.41 -2.71
CA MET A 34 1.36 -8.77 -3.31
C MET A 34 2.65 -9.43 -2.84
N LYS A 35 2.74 -9.82 -1.56
CA LYS A 35 3.85 -10.65 -1.03
C LYS A 35 4.04 -11.91 -1.85
N ASN A 36 2.98 -12.71 -1.98
CA ASN A 36 3.02 -13.99 -2.68
C ASN A 36 3.44 -13.84 -4.14
N GLN A 37 3.08 -12.71 -4.77
CA GLN A 37 3.52 -12.39 -6.12
C GLN A 37 5.00 -11.96 -6.19
N CYS A 38 5.47 -11.19 -5.21
CA CYS A 38 6.80 -10.56 -5.24
C CYS A 38 7.92 -11.44 -4.72
N MET A 39 7.66 -12.35 -3.78
CA MET A 39 8.67 -13.28 -3.26
C MET A 39 9.37 -14.08 -4.38
N PRO A 40 8.66 -14.85 -5.23
CA PRO A 40 9.32 -15.62 -6.28
C PRO A 40 10.00 -14.74 -7.34
N LYS A 41 9.47 -13.53 -7.60
CA LYS A 41 10.05 -12.59 -8.57
C LYS A 41 11.42 -12.05 -8.15
N ASN A 42 11.69 -12.02 -6.84
CA ASN A 42 12.92 -11.48 -6.29
C ASN A 42 13.79 -12.56 -5.63
N GLY A 43 13.38 -13.83 -5.69
CA GLY A 43 14.14 -14.94 -5.12
C GLY A 43 14.32 -14.83 -3.60
N VAL A 44 13.31 -14.34 -2.89
CA VAL A 44 13.31 -14.22 -1.42
C VAL A 44 12.35 -15.21 -0.78
N THR A 45 12.63 -15.56 0.47
CA THR A 45 11.85 -16.48 1.30
C THR A 45 10.98 -15.75 2.32
N GLU A 46 9.99 -16.43 2.89
CA GLU A 46 9.12 -15.86 3.94
C GLU A 46 9.94 -15.45 5.17
N ASP A 47 10.99 -16.21 5.52
CA ASP A 47 11.85 -15.90 6.65
C ASP A 47 12.65 -14.59 6.47
N GLU A 48 12.94 -14.22 5.23
CA GLU A 48 13.67 -13.00 4.91
C GLU A 48 12.79 -11.74 4.91
N VAL A 49 11.50 -11.87 4.61
CA VAL A 49 10.61 -10.72 4.37
C VAL A 49 9.36 -10.65 5.24
N GLY A 50 8.98 -11.76 5.88
CA GLY A 50 7.72 -11.87 6.64
C GLY A 50 7.66 -11.03 7.92
N LYS A 51 8.79 -10.46 8.35
CA LYS A 51 8.90 -9.64 9.57
C LYS A 51 9.18 -8.16 9.30
N ILE A 52 9.00 -7.71 8.06
CA ILE A 52 9.19 -6.29 7.72
C ILE A 52 8.18 -5.40 8.46
N GLU A 53 6.93 -5.85 8.62
CA GLU A 53 5.92 -5.12 9.41
C GLU A 53 6.34 -4.95 10.88
N GLU A 54 7.15 -5.88 11.41
CA GLU A 54 7.69 -5.87 12.78
C GLU A 54 9.00 -5.06 12.89
N GLY A 55 9.43 -4.39 11.82
CA GLY A 55 10.65 -3.59 11.81
C GLY A 55 11.93 -4.34 11.49
N ILE A 56 11.85 -5.61 11.07
CA ILE A 56 13.03 -6.40 10.70
C ILE A 56 13.29 -6.21 9.20
N PHE A 57 14.22 -5.31 8.88
CA PHE A 57 14.64 -4.99 7.53
C PHE A 57 16.01 -5.59 7.23
N LEU A 58 16.06 -6.68 6.46
CA LEU A 58 17.32 -7.26 6.01
C LEU A 58 17.92 -6.43 4.87
N GLU A 59 19.15 -5.95 5.04
CA GLU A 59 19.85 -5.14 4.04
C GLU A 59 20.50 -6.03 2.95
N ASN A 60 19.66 -6.83 2.28
CA ASN A 60 20.00 -7.65 1.12
C ASN A 60 19.30 -7.05 -0.11
N HIS A 61 20.00 -6.98 -1.26
CA HIS A 61 19.46 -6.40 -2.49
C HIS A 61 18.15 -7.06 -2.98
N ASN A 62 18.03 -8.38 -2.89
CA ASN A 62 16.79 -9.09 -3.24
C ASN A 62 15.62 -8.69 -2.32
N VAL A 63 15.88 -8.46 -1.03
CA VAL A 63 14.88 -7.98 -0.07
C VAL A 63 14.49 -6.53 -0.38
N MET A 64 15.46 -5.68 -0.74
CA MET A 64 15.19 -4.30 -1.19
C MET A 64 14.28 -4.31 -2.43
N CYS A 65 14.59 -5.13 -3.43
CA CYS A 65 13.78 -5.23 -4.64
C CYS A 65 12.44 -5.93 -4.41
N TYR A 66 12.33 -6.82 -3.42
CA TYR A 66 11.03 -7.33 -2.96
C TYR A 66 10.14 -6.21 -2.44
N ILE A 67 10.65 -5.33 -1.58
CA ILE A 67 9.88 -4.17 -1.09
C ILE A 67 9.45 -3.28 -2.26
N ALA A 68 10.38 -2.98 -3.17
CA ALA A 68 10.10 -2.20 -4.37
C ALA A 68 9.03 -2.85 -5.26
N CYS A 69 9.05 -4.18 -5.41
CA CYS A 69 8.04 -4.95 -6.14
C CYS A 69 6.66 -4.83 -5.51
N VAL A 70 6.56 -4.87 -4.17
CA VAL A 70 5.28 -4.70 -3.46
C VAL A 70 4.69 -3.34 -3.78
N TYR A 71 5.46 -2.26 -3.62
CA TYR A 71 4.99 -0.90 -3.95
C TYR A 71 4.68 -0.71 -5.44
N LYS A 72 5.44 -1.34 -6.33
CA LYS A 72 5.13 -1.35 -7.77
C LYS A 72 3.82 -2.06 -8.06
N THR A 73 3.52 -3.15 -7.34
CA THR A 73 2.25 -3.89 -7.46
C THR A 73 1.07 -3.09 -6.90
N ILE A 74 1.27 -2.28 -5.84
CA ILE A 74 0.28 -1.31 -5.32
C ILE A 74 0.08 -0.13 -6.29
N GLN A 75 0.90 -0.02 -7.35
CA GLN A 75 0.85 1.05 -8.35
C GLN A 75 1.16 2.43 -7.76
N VAL A 76 2.12 2.51 -6.85
CA VAL A 76 2.58 3.77 -6.24
C VAL A 76 4.00 4.16 -6.64
N VAL A 77 4.57 3.45 -7.60
CA VAL A 77 5.90 3.73 -8.16
C VAL A 77 5.73 4.31 -9.57
N LYS A 78 6.39 5.43 -9.83
CA LYS A 78 6.45 6.11 -11.13
C LYS A 78 7.90 6.51 -11.41
N ASN A 79 8.41 6.21 -12.61
CA ASN A 79 9.81 6.46 -12.99
C ASN A 79 10.80 5.91 -11.95
N ASP A 80 10.54 4.68 -11.50
CA ASP A 80 11.32 3.98 -10.48
C ASP A 80 11.45 4.72 -9.13
N ARG A 81 10.53 5.65 -8.85
CA ARG A 81 10.44 6.36 -7.56
C ARG A 81 9.05 6.22 -6.97
N LEU A 82 8.95 6.19 -5.64
CA LEU A 82 7.67 6.35 -4.95
C LEU A 82 7.08 7.71 -5.30
N ASP A 83 5.81 7.71 -5.71
CA ASP A 83 5.06 8.90 -6.08
C ASP A 83 4.09 9.28 -4.95
N LYS A 84 4.25 10.48 -4.39
CA LYS A 84 3.49 10.94 -3.21
C LYS A 84 1.98 10.97 -3.46
N ASP A 85 1.56 11.36 -4.65
CA ASP A 85 0.15 11.52 -4.98
C ASP A 85 -0.51 10.16 -5.18
N LEU A 86 0.19 9.22 -5.83
CA LEU A 86 -0.26 7.83 -5.96
C LEU A 86 -0.34 7.15 -4.59
N ILE A 87 0.67 7.34 -3.73
CA ILE A 87 0.64 6.81 -2.35
C ILE A 87 -0.57 7.37 -1.60
N SER A 88 -0.77 8.68 -1.64
CA SER A 88 -1.87 9.33 -0.91
C SER A 88 -3.24 8.78 -1.34
N LYS A 89 -3.43 8.56 -2.65
CA LYS A 89 -4.64 7.94 -3.19
C LYS A 89 -4.83 6.49 -2.69
N GLN A 90 -3.77 5.68 -2.69
CA GLN A 90 -3.86 4.31 -2.20
C GLN A 90 -4.11 4.23 -0.69
N ILE A 91 -3.57 5.17 0.09
CA ILE A 91 -3.91 5.30 1.51
C ILE A 91 -5.41 5.61 1.67
N ASP A 92 -5.96 6.53 0.87
CA ASP A 92 -7.39 6.87 0.94
C ASP A 92 -8.34 5.73 0.52
N ILE A 93 -7.88 4.86 -0.38
CA ILE A 93 -8.64 3.68 -0.82
C ILE A 93 -8.54 2.55 0.19
N LEU A 94 -7.33 2.21 0.62
CA LEU A 94 -7.05 0.99 1.36
C LEU A 94 -7.16 1.20 2.87
N TYR A 95 -6.62 2.29 3.42
CA TYR A 95 -6.38 2.37 4.87
C TYR A 95 -7.67 2.72 5.66
N PRO A 96 -7.79 2.23 6.91
CA PRO A 96 -8.77 2.72 7.87
C PRO A 96 -8.64 4.24 8.04
N GLN A 97 -9.76 4.94 8.16
CA GLN A 97 -9.80 6.41 8.14
C GLN A 97 -8.93 7.03 9.25
N GLU A 98 -8.93 6.41 10.42
CA GLU A 98 -8.22 6.81 11.63
C GLU A 98 -6.69 6.87 11.49
N ILE A 99 -6.10 6.12 10.55
CA ILE A 99 -4.64 6.07 10.36
C ILE A 99 -4.15 6.78 9.09
N ARG A 100 -5.05 7.27 8.23
CA ARG A 100 -4.68 7.86 6.93
C ARG A 100 -3.77 9.07 7.08
N GLU A 101 -4.14 10.00 7.95
CA GLU A 101 -3.42 11.27 8.09
C GLU A 101 -2.05 11.07 8.75
N SER A 102 -1.93 10.18 9.75
CA SER A 102 -0.63 9.85 10.32
C SER A 102 0.28 9.17 9.30
N THR A 103 -0.27 8.25 8.50
CA THR A 103 0.47 7.56 7.43
C THR A 103 0.93 8.54 6.35
N LYS A 104 0.05 9.44 5.86
CA LYS A 104 0.41 10.48 4.87
C LYS A 104 1.48 11.43 5.40
N LYS A 105 1.42 11.78 6.70
CA LYS A 105 2.45 12.59 7.34
C LYS A 105 3.81 11.88 7.32
N ALA A 106 3.87 10.61 7.73
CA ALA A 106 5.10 9.82 7.67
C ALA A 106 5.66 9.72 6.25
N VAL A 107 4.79 9.52 5.24
CA VAL A 107 5.17 9.57 3.82
C VAL A 107 5.80 10.90 3.45
N GLY A 108 5.21 12.01 3.87
CA GLY A 108 5.74 13.35 3.64
C GLY A 108 7.14 13.58 4.23
N GLU A 109 7.48 12.90 5.33
CA GLU A 109 8.78 13.00 5.99
C GLU A 109 9.85 12.07 5.40
N CYS A 110 9.44 10.93 4.81
CA CYS A 110 10.36 9.85 4.42
C CYS A 110 10.55 9.68 2.91
N ILE A 111 9.60 10.13 2.09
CA ILE A 111 9.59 9.79 0.65
C ILE A 111 10.77 10.36 -0.12
N SER A 112 11.31 11.53 0.25
CA SER A 112 12.47 12.13 -0.42
C SER A 112 13.78 11.42 -0.10
N LEU A 113 13.81 10.53 0.91
CA LEU A 113 15.01 9.76 1.25
C LEU A 113 15.49 8.90 0.08
N GLN A 114 14.57 8.38 -0.73
CA GLN A 114 14.90 7.58 -1.91
C GLN A 114 15.83 8.31 -2.89
N GLU A 115 15.74 9.64 -2.98
CA GLU A 115 16.48 10.45 -3.96
C GLU A 115 17.99 10.44 -3.71
N LYS A 116 18.43 10.02 -2.51
CA LYS A 116 19.84 9.88 -2.16
C LYS A 116 20.51 8.63 -2.73
N TYR A 117 19.74 7.76 -3.38
CA TYR A 117 20.20 6.44 -3.85
C TYR A 117 19.92 6.29 -5.34
N ASP A 118 20.95 5.87 -6.08
CA ASP A 118 20.86 5.58 -7.52
C ASP A 118 20.09 4.29 -7.79
N ASP A 119 20.35 3.25 -6.98
CA ASP A 119 19.57 2.02 -7.01
C ASP A 119 18.16 2.31 -6.47
N TRP A 120 17.18 2.13 -7.33
CA TRP A 120 15.79 2.42 -7.00
C TRP A 120 15.22 1.46 -5.96
N CYS A 121 15.65 0.19 -5.92
CA CYS A 121 15.25 -0.75 -4.89
C CYS A 121 15.77 -0.30 -3.52
N GLU A 122 17.03 0.13 -3.44
CA GLU A 122 17.61 0.68 -2.21
C GLU A 122 16.89 1.96 -1.79
N GLY A 123 16.65 2.89 -2.72
CA GLY A 123 15.95 4.13 -2.43
C GLY A 123 14.57 3.89 -1.82
N ILE A 124 13.78 2.98 -2.41
CA ILE A 124 12.47 2.60 -1.89
C ILE A 124 12.61 1.92 -0.53
N PHE A 125 13.52 0.95 -0.38
CA PHE A 125 13.78 0.27 0.89
C PHE A 125 14.08 1.27 2.03
N ARG A 126 14.96 2.25 1.78
CA ARG A 126 15.37 3.25 2.78
C ARG A 126 14.20 4.14 3.18
N SER A 127 13.41 4.60 2.19
CA SER A 127 12.17 5.33 2.47
C SER A 127 11.18 4.49 3.28
N THR A 128 10.98 3.21 2.95
CA THR A 128 10.06 2.32 3.67
C THR A 128 10.50 2.07 5.11
N LYS A 129 11.80 1.85 5.34
CA LYS A 129 12.36 1.71 6.69
C LYS A 129 12.11 2.97 7.52
N CYS A 130 12.29 4.15 6.93
CA CYS A 130 11.92 5.42 7.57
C CYS A 130 10.43 5.49 7.93
N LEU A 131 9.52 5.00 7.08
CA LEU A 131 8.08 4.98 7.40
C LEU A 131 7.80 4.18 8.67
N TYR A 132 8.41 3.00 8.79
CA TYR A 132 8.31 2.17 9.99
C TYR A 132 8.87 2.90 11.22
N GLU A 133 10.05 3.51 11.11
CA GLU A 133 10.69 4.22 12.22
C GLU A 133 9.87 5.44 12.71
N LYS A 134 9.11 6.08 11.81
CA LYS A 134 8.29 7.25 12.12
C LYS A 134 6.94 6.93 12.75
N ASP A 135 6.30 5.85 12.33
CA ASP A 135 4.99 5.45 12.83
C ASP A 135 4.85 3.92 12.87
N PRO A 136 5.59 3.23 13.76
CA PRO A 136 5.64 1.77 13.78
C PRO A 136 4.27 1.16 14.13
N ALA A 137 3.43 1.87 14.89
CA ALA A 137 2.11 1.41 15.28
C ALA A 137 1.13 1.35 14.09
N ASN A 138 1.26 2.29 13.14
CA ASN A 138 0.39 2.36 11.96
C ASN A 138 1.08 1.88 10.67
N PHE A 139 2.33 1.43 10.76
CA PHE A 139 3.00 0.77 9.65
C PHE A 139 2.28 -0.54 9.32
N ILE A 140 1.95 -0.71 8.04
CA ILE A 140 1.33 -1.91 7.50
C ILE A 140 2.15 -2.31 6.29
N PHE A 141 2.65 -3.53 6.32
CA PHE A 141 3.38 -4.15 5.22
C PHE A 141 3.04 -5.66 5.20
N PRO A 142 3.03 -6.30 4.02
CA PRO A 142 2.71 -7.73 3.89
C PRO A 142 3.53 -8.70 4.75
#